data_AF-A0A0A9YZA3-F1
#
_entry.id   AF-A0A0A9YZA3-F1
#
_cell.length_a   1.000
_cell.length_b   1.000
_cell.length_c   1.000
_cell.angle_alpha   90.00
_cell.angle_beta   90.00
_cell.angle_gamma   90.00
#
_symmetry.space_group_name_H-M   'P 1'
#
loop_
_entity.id
_entity.type
_entity.pdbx_description
1 polymer ?
#
loop_
_entity_poly.entity_id
_entity_poly.type
_entity_poly.pdbx_seq_one_letter_code
_entity_poly.pdbx_strand_id
1 'polypeptide(L)'
;MSTFQGLLNESVFKGCAIDYFQGDVLKSCKVFFLSHFHTDHMKGIYDAAFNQMFIKDSSLLLYCSKISRKLLLKNRLMEIPAVQIVAMDKDPIDVCPNDCSIRVTPLRAGHCPGSMMLLFESCGVTALYTGDFRITKKDLSRCKPLHNEEDGKVIQINSLYLDTTFAHCEYVHFPTREQSRDNIIRLIKGRHESIKYVSLDMPAKTGIEYLMVELYQEFQTPIHVSDALCQEILSCIDQLIHVTTSELKKSFIHFCHPNYKGLGCSPCPKKEPNLCDDVLTIKPSAQFFHRSALKVGEVLQESDKYFRVAYSSHASLSELVEFIAYLKPHNIYPSVISGDQTAEEVMQEISMYAICEMGLQI
;
A
#
# COMPACT_ATOMS: atom_id res chain seq x y z
N MET A 1 4.48 -3.71 9.93
CA MET A 1 4.80 -4.91 9.13
C MET A 1 3.72 -5.93 9.38
N SER A 2 3.20 -6.54 8.31
CA SER A 2 2.16 -7.58 8.44
C SER A 2 2.60 -8.75 9.33
N THR A 3 1.71 -9.11 10.26
CA THR A 3 1.77 -10.31 11.14
C THR A 3 0.87 -11.43 10.63
N PHE A 4 0.07 -11.18 9.58
CA PHE A 4 -0.74 -12.18 8.92
C PHE A 4 0.14 -13.23 8.21
N GLN A 5 -0.07 -14.51 8.52
CA GLN A 5 0.74 -15.63 7.99
C GLN A 5 0.13 -16.26 6.72
N GLY A 6 -0.67 -15.48 6.01
CA GLY A 6 -1.19 -15.79 4.68
C GLY A 6 -2.40 -16.71 4.59
N LEU A 7 -2.87 -17.28 5.70
CA LEU A 7 -4.02 -18.18 5.71
C LEU A 7 -5.25 -17.49 6.28
N LEU A 8 -6.35 -17.56 5.54
CA LEU A 8 -7.68 -17.22 6.06
C LEU A 8 -8.15 -18.34 7.01
N ASN A 9 -8.80 -17.97 8.12
CA ASN A 9 -9.32 -18.87 9.15
C ASN A 9 -10.46 -19.76 8.65
N GLU A 10 -11.23 -19.31 7.66
CA GLU A 10 -12.39 -20.05 7.16
C GLU A 10 -11.94 -21.31 6.41
N SER A 11 -12.48 -22.46 6.81
CA SER A 11 -12.09 -23.75 6.21
C SER A 11 -12.38 -23.86 4.72
N VAL A 12 -13.36 -23.12 4.21
CA VAL A 12 -13.73 -23.11 2.79
C VAL A 12 -12.66 -22.46 1.89
N PHE A 13 -11.79 -21.62 2.46
CA PHE A 13 -10.70 -20.96 1.72
C PHE A 13 -9.35 -21.68 1.88
N LYS A 14 -9.34 -22.86 2.52
CA LYS A 14 -8.13 -23.68 2.67
C LYS A 14 -7.54 -24.00 1.31
N GLY A 15 -6.22 -23.85 1.21
CA GLY A 15 -5.48 -24.07 -0.03
C GLY A 15 -5.13 -22.78 -0.78
N CYS A 16 -5.61 -21.63 -0.29
CA CYS A 16 -5.19 -20.31 -0.71
C CYS A 16 -4.22 -19.68 0.31
N ALA A 17 -3.15 -19.05 -0.19
CA ALA A 17 -2.25 -18.24 0.62
C ALA A 17 -2.12 -16.81 0.05
N ILE A 18 -1.99 -15.81 0.91
CA ILE A 18 -1.95 -14.39 0.53
C ILE A 18 -0.76 -13.72 1.22
N ASP A 19 0.09 -13.00 0.46
CA ASP A 19 1.18 -12.15 0.99
C ASP A 19 2.22 -12.83 1.90
N TYR A 20 2.22 -14.16 1.93
CA TYR A 20 3.14 -14.97 2.73
C TYR A 20 3.43 -16.27 1.99
N PHE A 21 4.72 -16.52 1.70
CA PHE A 21 5.17 -17.53 0.74
C PHE A 21 6.24 -18.45 1.33
N GLN A 22 6.20 -18.69 2.64
CA GLN A 22 7.13 -19.55 3.37
C GLN A 22 6.43 -20.32 4.49
N GLY A 23 7.09 -21.35 5.04
CA GLY A 23 6.54 -22.13 6.15
C GLY A 23 5.38 -23.04 5.72
N ASP A 24 4.31 -23.09 6.52
CA ASP A 24 3.25 -24.10 6.36
C ASP A 24 2.38 -23.92 5.12
N VAL A 25 2.33 -22.72 4.54
CA VAL A 25 1.63 -22.47 3.27
C VAL A 25 2.22 -23.30 2.12
N LEU A 26 3.52 -23.61 2.17
CA LEU A 26 4.21 -24.41 1.14
C LEU A 26 3.72 -25.86 1.08
N LYS A 27 3.12 -26.37 2.18
CA LYS A 27 2.63 -27.75 2.26
C LYS A 27 1.13 -27.85 2.04
N SER A 28 0.40 -26.76 2.26
CA SER A 28 -1.06 -26.77 2.38
C SER A 28 -1.78 -25.98 1.29
N CYS A 29 -1.07 -25.14 0.53
CA CYS A 29 -1.66 -24.25 -0.47
C CYS A 29 -1.24 -24.59 -1.90
N LYS A 30 -2.18 -24.38 -2.82
CA LYS A 30 -1.96 -24.52 -4.27
C LYS A 30 -2.18 -23.23 -5.05
N VAL A 31 -2.92 -22.30 -4.46
CA VAL A 31 -3.25 -21.01 -5.06
C VAL A 31 -2.67 -19.92 -4.16
N PHE A 32 -1.91 -19.01 -4.77
CA PHE A 32 -1.21 -17.95 -4.06
C PHE A 32 -1.68 -16.58 -4.57
N PHE A 33 -1.70 -15.59 -3.70
CA PHE A 33 -2.08 -14.23 -4.01
C PHE A 33 -1.04 -13.25 -3.48
N LEU A 34 -0.73 -12.21 -4.25
CA LEU A 34 0.04 -11.05 -3.81
C LEU A 34 -0.80 -9.79 -3.98
N SER A 35 -1.17 -9.17 -2.86
CA SER A 35 -2.00 -7.97 -2.81
C SER A 35 -1.28 -6.76 -3.41
N HIS A 36 0.03 -6.61 -3.14
CA HIS A 36 0.88 -5.54 -3.65
C HIS A 36 2.38 -5.84 -3.52
N PHE A 37 3.22 -5.09 -4.23
CA PHE A 37 4.67 -5.34 -4.32
C PHE A 37 5.47 -4.64 -3.20
N HIS A 38 5.20 -4.97 -1.94
CA HIS A 38 6.03 -4.53 -0.78
C HIS A 38 6.72 -5.71 -0.11
N THR A 39 7.94 -5.47 0.38
CA THR A 39 8.83 -6.54 0.86
C THR A 39 8.28 -7.32 2.05
N ASP A 40 7.55 -6.69 2.95
CA ASP A 40 6.96 -7.35 4.12
C ASP A 40 5.71 -8.19 3.80
N HIS A 41 5.11 -8.00 2.62
CA HIS A 41 4.06 -8.83 2.00
C HIS A 41 4.60 -9.85 1.01
N MET A 42 5.93 -9.97 0.89
CA MET A 42 6.62 -10.83 -0.07
C MET A 42 7.55 -11.83 0.61
N LYS A 43 7.36 -12.06 1.92
CA LYS A 43 8.19 -12.98 2.72
C LYS A 43 8.16 -14.38 2.09
N GLY A 44 9.32 -14.88 1.70
CA GLY A 44 9.47 -16.20 1.08
C GLY A 44 9.30 -16.24 -0.45
N ILE A 45 8.85 -15.16 -1.09
CA ILE A 45 8.50 -15.21 -2.53
C ILE A 45 9.70 -15.49 -3.44
N TYR A 46 10.90 -15.11 -2.99
CA TYR A 46 12.18 -15.32 -3.69
C TYR A 46 12.96 -16.50 -3.11
N ASP A 47 12.42 -17.21 -2.12
CA ASP A 47 13.10 -18.33 -1.52
C ASP A 47 13.11 -19.51 -2.49
N ALA A 48 14.23 -20.25 -2.49
CA ALA A 48 14.40 -21.41 -3.35
C ALA A 48 13.30 -22.45 -3.13
N ALA A 49 12.83 -22.64 -1.89
CA ALA A 49 11.77 -23.61 -1.58
C ALA A 49 10.45 -23.28 -2.31
N PHE A 50 10.02 -22.02 -2.30
CA PHE A 50 8.80 -21.58 -2.96
C PHE A 50 8.94 -21.64 -4.49
N ASN A 51 10.06 -21.16 -5.03
CA ASN A 51 10.30 -21.15 -6.47
C ASN A 51 10.41 -22.58 -7.05
N GLN A 52 11.13 -23.48 -6.37
CA GLN A 52 11.25 -24.88 -6.79
C GLN A 52 9.94 -25.65 -6.73
N MET A 53 9.02 -25.27 -5.82
CA MET A 53 7.68 -25.85 -5.76
C MET A 53 6.88 -25.53 -7.05
N PHE A 54 6.89 -24.28 -7.50
CA PHE A 54 6.27 -23.87 -8.77
C PHE A 54 6.90 -24.53 -9.99
N ILE A 55 8.23 -24.67 -10.02
CA ILE A 55 8.95 -25.35 -11.12
C ILE A 55 8.53 -26.83 -11.22
N LYS A 56 8.26 -27.49 -10.09
CA LYS A 56 7.92 -28.92 -10.04
C LYS A 56 6.44 -29.21 -10.28
N ASP A 57 5.57 -28.25 -9.97
CA ASP A 57 4.11 -28.42 -10.08
C ASP A 57 3.51 -27.26 -10.89
N SER A 58 3.16 -27.56 -12.14
CA SER A 58 2.56 -26.62 -13.08
C SER A 58 1.12 -26.24 -12.75
N SER A 59 0.47 -26.93 -11.80
CA SER A 59 -0.90 -26.62 -11.36
C SER A 59 -0.96 -25.43 -10.39
N LEU A 60 0.19 -25.04 -9.83
CA LEU A 60 0.30 -23.92 -8.90
C LEU A 60 0.22 -22.59 -9.63
N LEU A 61 -0.54 -21.64 -9.06
CA LEU A 61 -0.73 -20.31 -9.63
C LEU A 61 -0.52 -19.23 -8.57
N LEU A 62 0.17 -18.15 -8.95
CA LEU A 62 0.35 -16.93 -8.18
C LEU A 62 -0.42 -15.80 -8.87
N TYR A 63 -1.47 -15.32 -8.23
CA TYR A 63 -2.28 -14.22 -8.71
C TYR A 63 -1.86 -12.89 -8.10
N CYS A 64 -1.80 -11.84 -8.90
CA CYS A 64 -1.45 -10.49 -8.44
C CYS A 64 -1.94 -9.44 -9.44
N SER A 65 -1.72 -8.15 -9.20
CA SER A 65 -2.04 -7.13 -10.20
C SER A 65 -1.08 -7.20 -11.39
N LYS A 66 -1.46 -6.62 -12.54
CA LYS A 66 -0.55 -6.52 -13.71
C LYS A 66 0.74 -5.78 -13.37
N ILE A 67 0.67 -4.77 -12.50
CA ILE A 67 1.85 -4.01 -12.06
C ILE A 67 2.76 -4.92 -11.23
N SER A 68 2.21 -5.60 -10.20
CA SER A 68 2.98 -6.55 -9.39
C SER A 68 3.59 -7.67 -10.23
N ARG A 69 2.84 -8.23 -11.19
CA ARG A 69 3.34 -9.26 -12.11
C ARG A 69 4.57 -8.79 -12.89
N LYS A 70 4.51 -7.59 -13.48
CA LYS A 70 5.64 -7.04 -14.25
C LYS A 70 6.87 -6.81 -13.35
N LEU A 71 6.66 -6.32 -12.12
CA LEU A 71 7.74 -6.09 -11.15
C LEU A 71 8.38 -7.42 -10.68
N LEU A 72 7.57 -8.44 -10.42
CA LEU A 72 8.05 -9.78 -10.06
C LEU A 72 8.93 -10.38 -11.17
N LEU A 73 8.46 -10.35 -12.41
CA LEU A 73 9.16 -10.93 -13.56
C LEU A 73 10.47 -10.20 -13.92
N LYS A 74 10.68 -8.98 -13.43
CA LYS A 74 11.94 -8.25 -13.59
C LYS A 74 12.98 -8.62 -12.55
N ASN A 75 12.58 -9.15 -11.40
CA ASN A 75 13.51 -9.53 -10.36
C ASN A 75 14.21 -10.84 -10.75
N ARG A 76 15.54 -10.83 -10.84
CA ARG A 76 16.35 -12.00 -11.23
C ARG A 76 16.25 -13.17 -10.26
N LEU A 77 15.78 -12.94 -9.04
CA LEU A 77 15.53 -13.98 -8.04
C LEU A 77 14.18 -14.69 -8.24
N MET A 78 13.33 -14.21 -9.15
CA MET A 78 12.07 -14.85 -9.49
C MET A 78 12.34 -15.97 -10.50
N GLU A 79 12.14 -17.22 -10.09
CA GLU A 79 12.30 -18.40 -10.94
C GLU A 79 10.96 -19.07 -11.27
N ILE A 80 9.84 -18.58 -10.72
CA ILE A 80 8.50 -19.06 -11.07
C ILE A 80 8.26 -18.87 -12.58
N PRO A 81 7.83 -19.91 -13.30
CA PRO A 81 7.46 -19.79 -14.71
C PRO A 81 6.43 -18.69 -14.94
N ALA A 82 6.69 -17.80 -15.90
CA ALA A 82 5.87 -16.59 -16.11
C ALA A 82 4.39 -16.85 -16.45
N VAL A 83 4.07 -18.08 -16.90
CA VAL A 83 2.70 -18.56 -17.16
C VAL A 83 1.93 -18.87 -15.87
N GLN A 84 2.64 -19.14 -14.76
CA GLN A 84 2.06 -19.40 -13.44
C GLN A 84 1.87 -18.13 -12.62
N ILE A 85 2.39 -16.99 -13.08
CA ILE A 85 2.11 -15.67 -12.48
C ILE A 85 1.00 -15.00 -13.29
N VAL A 86 -0.20 -14.91 -12.73
CA VAL A 86 -1.42 -14.48 -13.41
C VAL A 86 -1.84 -13.10 -12.90
N ALA A 87 -2.17 -12.19 -13.83
CA ALA A 87 -2.66 -10.86 -13.48
C ALA A 87 -4.19 -10.88 -13.24
N MET A 88 -4.65 -10.23 -12.16
CA MET A 88 -6.07 -10.11 -11.77
C MET A 88 -6.42 -8.66 -11.40
N ASP A 89 -6.56 -7.74 -12.36
CA ASP A 89 -6.77 -6.32 -12.03
C ASP A 89 -8.24 -5.87 -11.89
N LYS A 90 -9.18 -6.64 -12.46
CA LYS A 90 -10.58 -6.18 -12.60
C LYS A 90 -11.60 -7.29 -12.43
N ASP A 91 -11.42 -8.37 -13.18
CA ASP A 91 -12.43 -9.41 -13.28
C ASP A 91 -12.27 -10.41 -12.14
N PRO A 92 -13.37 -10.89 -11.54
CA PRO A 92 -13.33 -12.02 -10.62
C PRO A 92 -12.71 -13.24 -11.27
N ILE A 93 -12.01 -14.03 -10.47
CA ILE A 93 -11.47 -15.34 -10.87
C ILE A 93 -12.08 -16.44 -10.02
N ASP A 94 -12.33 -17.59 -10.62
CA ASP A 94 -12.76 -18.78 -9.90
C ASP A 94 -11.56 -19.74 -9.78
N VAL A 95 -11.19 -20.10 -8.55
CA VAL A 95 -10.08 -21.01 -8.24
C VAL A 95 -10.57 -22.23 -7.48
N CYS A 96 -9.85 -23.35 -7.57
CA CYS A 96 -10.25 -24.61 -6.97
C CYS A 96 -9.05 -25.37 -6.36
N PRO A 97 -8.46 -24.90 -5.24
CA PRO A 97 -7.25 -25.51 -4.69
C PRO A 97 -7.47 -26.94 -4.15
N ASN A 98 -8.65 -27.23 -3.62
CA ASN A 98 -8.99 -28.49 -2.94
C ASN A 98 -10.44 -28.93 -3.24
N ASP A 99 -10.83 -28.94 -4.52
CA ASP A 99 -12.20 -29.27 -4.97
C ASP A 99 -13.30 -28.33 -4.43
N CYS A 100 -12.90 -27.23 -3.78
CA CYS A 100 -13.76 -26.16 -3.32
C CYS A 100 -13.68 -24.99 -4.32
N SER A 101 -14.81 -24.64 -4.94
CA SER A 101 -14.87 -23.48 -5.82
C SER A 101 -14.87 -22.19 -4.99
N ILE A 102 -13.85 -21.35 -5.22
CA ILE A 102 -13.67 -20.08 -4.53
C ILE A 102 -13.62 -18.99 -5.59
N ARG A 103 -14.53 -18.04 -5.50
CA ARG A 103 -14.48 -16.81 -6.30
C ARG A 103 -13.63 -15.78 -5.57
N VAL A 104 -12.71 -15.16 -6.28
CA VAL A 104 -11.86 -14.08 -5.76
C VAL A 104 -12.00 -12.85 -6.63
N THR A 105 -12.46 -11.75 -6.06
CA THR A 105 -12.66 -10.47 -6.75
C THR A 105 -11.61 -9.46 -6.29
N PRO A 106 -10.75 -8.93 -7.20
CA PRO A 106 -9.79 -7.88 -6.86
C PRO A 106 -10.50 -6.52 -6.73
N LEU A 107 -10.27 -5.83 -5.62
CA LEU A 107 -10.76 -4.47 -5.37
C LEU A 107 -9.59 -3.52 -5.20
N ARG A 108 -9.75 -2.24 -5.55
CA ARG A 108 -8.67 -1.26 -5.34
C ARG A 108 -8.44 -1.02 -3.84
N ALA A 109 -7.21 -1.21 -3.36
CA ALA A 109 -6.85 -0.89 -1.97
C ALA A 109 -6.46 0.58 -1.76
N GLY A 110 -6.03 1.24 -2.85
CA GLY A 110 -5.64 2.65 -2.81
C GLY A 110 -4.36 2.89 -2.01
N HIS A 111 -3.50 1.90 -1.78
CA HIS A 111 -2.27 2.04 -1.01
C HIS A 111 -1.06 2.42 -1.88
N CYS A 112 -0.82 1.67 -2.95
CA CYS A 112 0.17 1.94 -3.99
C CYS A 112 -0.31 1.44 -5.38
N PRO A 113 0.36 1.76 -6.49
CA PRO A 113 -0.01 1.24 -7.81
C PRO A 113 -0.03 -0.28 -7.83
N GLY A 114 -1.15 -0.85 -8.24
CA GLY A 114 -1.35 -2.30 -8.28
C GLY A 114 -1.71 -2.92 -6.93
N SER A 115 -1.92 -2.12 -5.88
CA SER A 115 -2.45 -2.62 -4.61
C SER A 115 -3.92 -2.99 -4.69
N MET A 116 -4.26 -4.17 -4.17
CA MET A 116 -5.60 -4.72 -4.22
C MET A 116 -6.03 -5.30 -2.88
N MET A 117 -7.29 -5.06 -2.52
CA MET A 117 -8.00 -5.91 -1.58
C MET A 117 -8.53 -7.13 -2.34
N LEU A 118 -8.75 -8.25 -1.65
CA LEU A 118 -9.19 -9.51 -2.24
C LEU A 118 -10.47 -9.95 -1.52
N LEU A 119 -11.58 -9.97 -2.25
CA LEU A 119 -12.87 -10.47 -1.77
C LEU A 119 -13.02 -11.95 -2.14
N PHE A 120 -13.04 -12.83 -1.15
CA PHE A 120 -13.19 -14.27 -1.28
C PHE A 120 -14.63 -14.67 -1.00
N GLU A 121 -15.21 -15.50 -1.88
CA GLU A 121 -16.59 -15.97 -1.77
C GLU A 121 -16.63 -17.48 -2.07
N SER A 122 -17.19 -18.27 -1.15
CA SER A 122 -17.39 -19.71 -1.36
C SER A 122 -18.46 -20.25 -0.41
N CYS A 123 -19.37 -21.08 -0.91
CA CYS A 123 -20.40 -21.77 -0.10
C CYS A 123 -21.18 -20.84 0.87
N GLY A 124 -21.46 -19.60 0.46
CA GLY A 124 -22.16 -18.60 1.29
C GLY A 124 -21.31 -17.96 2.39
N VAL A 125 -20.00 -18.20 2.40
CA VAL A 125 -19.01 -17.55 3.26
C VAL A 125 -18.25 -16.52 2.45
N THR A 126 -18.10 -15.32 3.01
CA THR A 126 -17.43 -14.18 2.40
C THR A 126 -16.34 -13.64 3.32
N ALA A 127 -15.11 -13.53 2.82
CA ALA A 127 -14.01 -12.89 3.51
C ALA A 127 -13.39 -11.77 2.68
N LEU A 128 -13.05 -10.64 3.31
CA LEU A 128 -12.33 -9.55 2.66
C LEU A 128 -10.94 -9.44 3.28
N TYR A 129 -9.90 -9.60 2.47
CA TYR A 129 -8.53 -9.29 2.84
C TYR A 129 -8.13 -7.94 2.26
N THR A 130 -7.77 -6.97 3.11
CA THR A 130 -7.49 -5.61 2.63
C THR A 130 -6.11 -5.45 2.00
N GLY A 131 -5.16 -6.34 2.29
CA GLY A 131 -3.74 -6.00 2.16
C GLY A 131 -3.45 -4.71 2.95
N ASP A 132 -2.51 -3.91 2.50
CA ASP A 132 -2.40 -2.52 2.94
C ASP A 132 -3.38 -1.65 2.18
N PHE A 133 -4.12 -0.77 2.86
CA PHE A 133 -5.15 0.03 2.22
C PHE A 133 -5.34 1.43 2.83
N ARG A 134 -5.80 2.35 1.98
CA ARG A 134 -6.41 3.61 2.41
C ARG A 134 -7.38 4.07 1.33
N ILE A 135 -8.66 3.82 1.57
CA ILE A 135 -9.75 4.12 0.66
C ILE A 135 -10.75 5.06 1.33
N THR A 136 -11.30 5.99 0.57
CA THR A 136 -12.35 6.89 1.09
C THR A 136 -13.70 6.18 1.10
N LYS A 137 -14.60 6.61 1.99
CA LYS A 137 -16.00 6.13 1.97
C LYS A 137 -16.69 6.31 0.62
N LYS A 138 -16.37 7.39 -0.10
CA LYS A 138 -16.89 7.65 -1.45
C LYS A 138 -16.41 6.59 -2.44
N ASP A 139 -15.13 6.23 -2.42
CA ASP A 139 -14.60 5.18 -3.29
C ASP A 139 -15.17 3.81 -2.93
N LEU A 140 -15.33 3.54 -1.63
CA LEU A 140 -15.95 2.32 -1.12
C LEU A 140 -17.39 2.17 -1.60
N SER A 141 -18.20 3.23 -1.54
CA SER A 141 -19.60 3.22 -2.04
C SER A 141 -19.73 2.98 -3.55
N ARG A 142 -18.65 3.15 -4.30
CA ARG A 142 -18.60 2.90 -5.75
C ARG A 142 -18.03 1.51 -6.08
N CYS A 143 -17.60 0.77 -5.07
CA CYS A 143 -17.07 -0.57 -5.20
C CYS A 143 -18.21 -1.56 -5.37
N LYS A 144 -18.66 -1.75 -6.61
CA LYS A 144 -19.82 -2.61 -6.93
C LYS A 144 -19.75 -4.02 -6.33
N PRO A 145 -18.60 -4.73 -6.32
CA PRO A 145 -18.54 -6.07 -5.74
C PRO A 145 -18.84 -6.15 -4.25
N LEU A 146 -18.81 -5.02 -3.52
CA LEU A 146 -19.17 -4.97 -2.11
C LEU A 146 -20.67 -4.66 -1.88
N HIS A 147 -21.48 -4.57 -2.94
CA HIS A 147 -22.89 -4.22 -2.85
C HIS A 147 -23.74 -5.21 -3.65
N ASN A 148 -24.89 -5.61 -3.10
CA ASN A 148 -25.88 -6.38 -3.82
C ASN A 148 -26.42 -5.56 -4.99
N GLU A 149 -26.49 -6.15 -6.18
CA GLU A 149 -26.94 -5.44 -7.38
C GLU A 149 -28.41 -5.04 -7.31
N GLU A 150 -29.24 -5.79 -6.58
CA GLU A 150 -30.70 -5.59 -6.52
C GLU A 150 -31.11 -4.39 -5.67
N ASP A 151 -30.53 -4.24 -4.48
CA ASP A 151 -30.93 -3.21 -3.51
C ASP A 151 -29.82 -2.21 -3.17
N GLY A 152 -28.62 -2.39 -3.73
CA GLY A 152 -27.46 -1.53 -3.52
C GLY A 152 -26.90 -1.57 -2.09
N LYS A 153 -27.38 -2.48 -1.23
CA LYS A 153 -26.86 -2.61 0.14
C LYS A 153 -25.55 -3.34 0.14
N VAL A 154 -24.71 -3.03 1.13
CA VAL A 154 -23.44 -3.73 1.34
C VAL A 154 -23.70 -5.22 1.55
N ILE A 155 -22.90 -6.07 0.90
CA ILE A 155 -22.96 -7.53 1.08
C ILE A 155 -22.58 -7.90 2.51
N GLN A 156 -23.07 -9.04 3.00
CA GLN A 156 -22.62 -9.54 4.30
C GLN A 156 -21.17 -10.04 4.17
N ILE A 157 -20.28 -9.48 4.99
CA ILE A 157 -18.91 -9.97 5.14
C ILE A 157 -18.85 -10.81 6.41
N ASN A 158 -18.44 -12.08 6.30
CA ASN A 158 -18.24 -12.93 7.47
C ASN A 158 -16.97 -12.54 8.22
N SER A 159 -15.89 -12.28 7.48
CA SER A 159 -14.59 -11.98 8.09
C SER A 159 -13.84 -10.91 7.33
N LEU A 160 -13.32 -9.94 8.08
CA LEU A 160 -12.50 -8.86 7.55
C LEU A 160 -11.07 -9.00 8.09
N TYR A 161 -10.11 -9.23 7.21
CA TYR A 161 -8.69 -9.23 7.53
C TYR A 161 -8.13 -7.84 7.21
N LEU A 162 -7.92 -7.06 8.26
CA LEU A 162 -7.82 -5.60 8.21
C LEU A 162 -6.37 -5.12 8.36
N ASP A 163 -5.94 -4.18 7.52
CA ASP A 163 -4.75 -3.36 7.77
C ASP A 163 -4.95 -2.54 9.04
N THR A 164 -4.20 -2.88 10.08
CA THR A 164 -4.25 -2.21 11.39
C THR A 164 -2.98 -1.43 11.69
N THR A 165 -2.23 -1.02 10.65
CA THR A 165 -0.96 -0.28 10.77
C THR A 165 -1.04 0.93 11.69
N PHE A 166 -2.15 1.68 11.63
CA PHE A 166 -2.37 2.86 12.47
C PHE A 166 -3.61 2.74 13.37
N ALA A 167 -3.96 1.52 13.79
CA ALA A 167 -5.02 1.26 14.75
C ALA A 167 -4.60 1.65 16.19
N HIS A 168 -4.39 2.95 16.43
CA HIS A 168 -3.94 3.47 17.72
C HIS A 168 -4.41 4.90 17.95
N CYS A 169 -4.74 5.26 19.20
CA CYS A 169 -5.27 6.58 19.58
C CYS A 169 -4.34 7.78 19.28
N GLU A 170 -3.08 7.54 18.93
CA GLU A 170 -2.18 8.61 18.47
C GLU A 170 -2.39 9.02 17.01
N TYR A 171 -3.01 8.15 16.20
CA TYR A 171 -3.17 8.30 14.76
C TYR A 171 -4.65 8.40 14.36
N VAL A 172 -5.40 9.17 15.15
CA VAL A 172 -6.87 9.26 15.02
C VAL A 172 -7.28 9.78 13.65
N HIS A 173 -6.70 10.90 13.21
CA HIS A 173 -7.03 11.54 11.94
C HIS A 173 -5.76 11.80 11.15
N PHE A 174 -5.80 11.54 9.86
CA PHE A 174 -4.79 12.03 8.94
C PHE A 174 -5.40 13.05 7.99
N PRO A 175 -4.61 14.02 7.50
CA PRO A 175 -5.04 14.81 6.35
C PRO A 175 -5.38 13.89 5.16
N THR A 176 -6.30 14.35 4.32
CA THR A 176 -6.52 13.71 3.03
C THR A 176 -5.26 13.82 2.18
N ARG A 177 -5.13 12.96 1.17
CA ARG A 177 -3.97 13.02 0.26
C ARG A 177 -3.88 14.36 -0.45
N GLU A 178 -5.03 14.95 -0.77
CA GLU A 178 -5.16 16.28 -1.37
C GLU A 178 -4.67 17.38 -0.43
N GLN A 179 -5.04 17.33 0.87
CA GLN A 179 -4.55 18.28 1.87
C GLN A 179 -3.03 18.18 2.05
N SER A 180 -2.51 16.95 2.18
CA SER A 180 -1.06 16.71 2.24
C SER A 180 -0.35 17.24 0.99
N ARG A 181 -0.89 16.97 -0.20
CA ARG A 181 -0.38 17.50 -1.48
C ARG A 181 -0.36 19.02 -1.46
N ASP A 182 -1.46 19.67 -1.09
CA ASP A 182 -1.56 21.13 -1.09
C ASP A 182 -0.56 21.77 -0.13
N ASN A 183 -0.33 21.15 1.03
CA ASN A 183 0.69 21.60 1.97
C ASN A 183 2.11 21.49 1.39
N ILE A 184 2.42 20.40 0.67
CA ILE A 184 3.71 20.24 -0.02
C ILE A 184 3.86 21.31 -1.11
N ILE A 185 2.83 21.52 -1.94
CA ILE A 185 2.85 22.55 -2.99
C ILE A 185 3.08 23.94 -2.39
N ARG A 186 2.38 24.29 -1.30
CA ARG A 186 2.56 25.57 -0.60
C ARG A 186 3.99 25.75 -0.08
N LEU A 187 4.59 24.70 0.51
CA LEU A 187 5.98 24.74 0.97
C LEU A 187 6.97 24.99 -0.16
N ILE A 188 6.78 24.32 -1.30
CA ILE A 188 7.65 24.48 -2.47
C ILE A 188 7.52 25.90 -3.04
N LYS A 189 6.29 26.37 -3.27
CA LYS A 189 6.03 27.72 -3.82
C LYS A 189 6.50 28.84 -2.88
N GLY A 190 6.29 28.69 -1.57
CA GLY A 190 6.67 29.69 -0.58
C GLY A 190 8.17 29.88 -0.42
N ARG A 191 9.00 28.99 -1.00
CA ARG A 191 10.46 29.03 -0.91
C ARG A 191 11.15 29.07 -2.26
N HIS A 192 10.42 29.18 -3.37
CA HIS A 192 10.96 29.04 -4.71
C HIS A 192 12.10 30.04 -5.04
N GLU A 193 12.14 31.21 -4.40
CA GLU A 193 13.21 32.20 -4.58
C GLU A 193 14.50 31.85 -3.82
N SER A 194 14.41 31.05 -2.76
CA SER A 194 15.53 30.72 -1.86
C SER A 194 16.06 29.30 -2.01
N ILE A 195 15.46 28.48 -2.90
CA ILE A 195 15.83 27.07 -3.10
C ILE A 195 15.95 26.79 -4.59
N LYS A 196 16.95 26.00 -4.99
CA LYS A 196 17.11 25.52 -6.37
C LYS A 196 16.52 24.13 -6.57
N TYR A 197 16.45 23.34 -5.51
CA TYR A 197 16.00 21.95 -5.57
C TYR A 197 15.08 21.62 -4.39
N VAL A 198 14.14 20.72 -4.65
CA VAL A 198 13.29 20.07 -3.67
C VAL A 198 13.68 18.60 -3.63
N SER A 199 13.81 18.03 -2.45
CA SER A 199 14.04 16.60 -2.27
C SER A 199 12.97 15.97 -1.40
N LEU A 200 12.26 14.99 -1.98
CA LEU A 200 11.26 14.18 -1.30
C LEU A 200 11.97 13.02 -0.58
N ASP A 201 12.02 13.08 0.74
CA ASP A 201 12.63 12.09 1.63
C ASP A 201 11.56 11.11 2.14
N MET A 202 11.32 10.04 1.40
CA MET A 202 10.29 9.05 1.75
C MET A 202 10.82 7.91 2.62
N PRO A 203 9.96 7.27 3.43
CA PRO A 203 10.32 6.06 4.17
C PRO A 203 10.29 4.78 3.31
N ALA A 204 9.54 4.76 2.20
CA ALA A 204 9.31 3.57 1.37
C ALA A 204 9.66 3.80 -0.12
N LYS A 205 9.90 2.72 -0.87
CA LYS A 205 10.22 2.76 -2.31
C LYS A 205 9.02 3.17 -3.19
N THR A 206 7.82 2.85 -2.74
CA THR A 206 6.54 2.92 -3.46
C THR A 206 5.47 3.54 -2.55
N GLY A 207 4.32 3.96 -3.10
CA GLY A 207 3.23 4.60 -2.34
C GLY A 207 3.17 6.14 -2.45
N ILE A 208 3.98 6.75 -3.32
CA ILE A 208 3.96 8.20 -3.60
C ILE A 208 3.66 8.55 -5.04
N GLU A 209 3.30 7.57 -5.85
CA GLU A 209 3.06 7.73 -7.28
C GLU A 209 1.93 8.72 -7.52
N TYR A 210 0.90 8.70 -6.66
CA TYR A 210 -0.11 9.75 -6.59
C TYR A 210 0.52 11.15 -6.41
N LEU A 211 1.36 11.32 -5.38
CA LEU A 211 2.01 12.59 -5.10
C LEU A 211 2.94 13.03 -6.26
N MET A 212 3.64 12.10 -6.91
CA MET A 212 4.46 12.42 -8.09
C MET A 212 3.61 12.98 -9.23
N VAL A 213 2.47 12.34 -9.54
CA VAL A 213 1.54 12.80 -10.58
C VAL A 213 1.02 14.20 -10.26
N GLU A 214 0.59 14.42 -9.02
CA GLU A 214 0.03 15.69 -8.59
C GLU A 214 1.07 16.82 -8.63
N LEU A 215 2.30 16.57 -8.17
CA LEU A 215 3.39 17.54 -8.26
C LEU A 215 3.79 17.83 -9.71
N TYR A 216 3.80 16.81 -10.57
CA TYR A 216 4.03 17.01 -12.00
C TYR A 216 2.94 17.88 -12.64
N GLN A 217 1.66 17.64 -12.31
CA GLN A 217 0.55 18.44 -12.80
C GLN A 217 0.62 19.89 -12.31
N GLU A 218 1.05 20.11 -11.08
CA GLU A 218 1.17 21.46 -10.53
C GLU A 218 2.36 22.24 -11.12
N PHE A 219 3.53 21.63 -11.15
CA PHE A 219 4.79 22.31 -11.51
C PHE A 219 5.19 22.14 -12.98
N GLN A 220 4.46 21.32 -13.74
CA GLN A 220 4.73 21.00 -15.15
C GLN A 220 6.20 20.57 -15.39
N THR A 221 6.80 19.93 -14.39
CA THR A 221 8.19 19.52 -14.37
C THR A 221 8.25 18.05 -13.94
N PRO A 222 8.96 17.18 -14.69
CA PRO A 222 9.07 15.78 -14.32
C PRO A 222 9.77 15.61 -12.98
N ILE A 223 9.42 14.58 -12.23
CA ILE A 223 10.04 14.23 -10.95
C ILE A 223 11.29 13.41 -11.23
N HIS A 224 12.44 13.89 -10.75
CA HIS A 224 13.67 13.14 -10.89
C HIS A 224 13.67 11.89 -9.99
N VAL A 225 13.96 10.74 -10.56
CA VAL A 225 14.14 9.43 -9.89
C VAL A 225 15.47 8.82 -10.34
N SER A 226 16.00 7.80 -9.65
CA SER A 226 17.20 7.10 -10.14
C SER A 226 16.96 6.43 -11.50
N ASP A 227 18.02 6.16 -12.27
CA ASP A 227 17.92 5.42 -13.53
C ASP A 227 17.21 4.07 -13.36
N ALA A 228 17.53 3.35 -12.27
CA ALA A 228 16.91 2.06 -11.97
C ALA A 228 15.40 2.18 -11.75
N LEU A 229 14.95 3.15 -10.93
CA LEU A 229 13.52 3.37 -10.70
C LEU A 229 12.82 3.90 -11.94
N CYS A 230 13.47 4.77 -12.71
CA CYS A 230 12.96 5.24 -14.01
C CYS A 230 12.69 4.06 -14.94
N GLN A 231 13.64 3.12 -15.08
CA GLN A 231 13.48 1.93 -15.91
C GLN A 231 12.41 0.96 -15.40
N GLU A 232 12.24 0.85 -14.08
CA GLU A 232 11.14 0.09 -13.47
C GLU A 232 9.79 0.73 -13.82
N ILE A 233 9.64 2.04 -13.55
CA ILE A 233 8.43 2.82 -13.86
C ILE A 233 8.07 2.72 -15.34
N LEU A 234 9.03 2.99 -16.25
CA LEU A 234 8.81 2.97 -17.70
C LEU A 234 8.29 1.62 -18.21
N SER A 235 8.64 0.53 -17.53
CA SER A 235 8.20 -0.80 -17.91
C SER A 235 6.92 -1.27 -17.24
N CYS A 236 6.65 -0.78 -16.03
CA CYS A 236 5.66 -1.36 -15.13
C CYS A 236 4.44 -0.47 -14.89
N ILE A 237 4.62 0.86 -14.89
CA ILE A 237 3.63 1.83 -14.45
C ILE A 237 3.43 2.88 -15.53
N ASP A 238 2.63 2.53 -16.55
CA ASP A 238 2.43 3.34 -17.75
C ASP A 238 1.99 4.80 -17.44
N GLN A 239 1.26 4.99 -16.33
CA GLN A 239 0.77 6.30 -15.86
C GLN A 239 1.87 7.27 -15.44
N LEU A 240 3.07 6.77 -15.12
CA LEU A 240 4.17 7.58 -14.60
C LEU A 240 5.28 7.84 -15.63
N ILE A 241 5.17 7.26 -16.84
CA ILE A 241 6.19 7.38 -17.90
C ILE A 241 6.57 8.84 -18.17
N HIS A 242 5.57 9.73 -18.24
CA HIS A 242 5.79 11.17 -18.51
C HIS A 242 5.98 12.01 -17.24
N VAL A 243 5.68 11.42 -16.08
CA VAL A 243 5.75 12.06 -14.77
C VAL A 243 7.18 12.03 -14.23
N THR A 244 7.94 10.98 -14.55
CA THR A 244 9.29 10.78 -14.01
C THR A 244 10.38 10.94 -15.05
N THR A 245 11.58 11.31 -14.60
CA THR A 245 12.79 11.36 -15.43
C THR A 245 14.00 10.91 -14.62
N SER A 246 15.01 10.35 -15.27
CA SER A 246 16.34 10.19 -14.66
C SER A 246 17.32 11.29 -15.07
N GLU A 247 16.88 12.27 -15.87
CA GLU A 247 17.70 13.41 -16.27
C GLU A 247 17.62 14.54 -15.24
N LEU A 248 18.69 14.70 -14.46
CA LEU A 248 18.78 15.69 -13.39
C LEU A 248 18.48 17.13 -13.83
N LYS A 249 18.92 17.52 -15.01
CA LYS A 249 18.76 18.90 -15.52
C LYS A 249 17.31 19.23 -15.88
N LYS A 250 16.45 18.22 -16.04
CA LYS A 250 15.04 18.40 -16.40
C LYS A 250 14.13 18.56 -15.18
N SER A 251 14.68 18.49 -13.97
CA SER A 251 13.88 18.53 -12.74
C SER A 251 14.52 19.32 -11.63
N PHE A 252 13.69 20.10 -10.94
CA PHE A 252 14.03 20.68 -9.64
C PHE A 252 13.42 19.89 -8.47
N ILE A 253 12.57 18.88 -8.72
CA ILE A 253 11.94 18.04 -7.68
C ILE A 253 12.49 16.63 -7.76
N HIS A 254 13.17 16.19 -6.70
CA HIS A 254 13.94 14.96 -6.70
C HIS A 254 13.41 13.97 -5.68
N PHE A 255 13.06 12.79 -6.14
CA PHE A 255 12.84 11.62 -5.30
C PHE A 255 14.19 10.93 -5.03
N CYS A 256 14.96 11.48 -4.09
CA CYS A 256 16.24 10.94 -3.69
C CYS A 256 16.06 10.04 -2.49
N HIS A 257 16.28 8.73 -2.62
CA HIS A 257 16.23 7.84 -1.47
C HIS A 257 17.64 7.49 -0.96
N PRO A 258 18.15 8.16 0.09
CA PRO A 258 19.53 7.98 0.56
C PRO A 258 19.80 6.57 1.10
N ASN A 259 18.77 5.89 1.63
CA ASN A 259 18.91 4.59 2.29
C ASN A 259 18.72 3.38 1.35
N TYR A 260 18.42 3.59 0.07
CA TYR A 260 18.24 2.48 -0.87
C TYR A 260 19.44 2.40 -1.82
N LYS A 261 20.21 1.31 -1.70
CA LYS A 261 21.26 0.98 -2.66
C LYS A 261 20.67 0.92 -4.08
N GLY A 262 21.29 1.62 -5.04
CA GLY A 262 20.83 1.68 -6.43
C GLY A 262 19.66 2.64 -6.72
N LEU A 263 19.05 3.25 -5.69
CA LEU A 263 18.00 4.27 -5.84
C LEU A 263 18.47 5.68 -5.43
N GLY A 264 19.79 5.83 -5.21
CA GLY A 264 20.41 7.12 -5.00
C GLY A 264 20.39 7.95 -6.28
N CYS A 265 20.11 9.24 -6.12
CA CYS A 265 20.33 10.25 -7.13
C CYS A 265 21.85 10.41 -7.38
N SER A 266 22.29 10.52 -8.63
CA SER A 266 23.72 10.68 -8.97
C SER A 266 23.91 11.52 -10.24
N PRO A 267 24.47 12.75 -10.15
CA PRO A 267 24.72 13.52 -8.93
C PRO A 267 23.44 13.87 -8.14
N CYS A 268 23.51 13.89 -6.81
CA CYS A 268 22.39 14.28 -5.95
C CYS A 268 22.56 15.70 -5.46
N PRO A 269 21.63 16.63 -5.70
CA PRO A 269 21.74 17.99 -5.16
C PRO A 269 21.97 18.04 -3.64
N LYS A 270 21.47 17.05 -2.88
CA LYS A 270 21.76 16.91 -1.43
C LYS A 270 23.20 16.56 -1.09
N LYS A 271 23.93 15.94 -2.01
CA LYS A 271 25.31 15.43 -1.82
C LYS A 271 26.36 16.27 -2.53
N GLU A 272 25.96 17.10 -3.48
CA GLU A 272 26.83 18.05 -4.17
C GLU A 272 27.16 19.22 -3.24
N PRO A 273 28.42 19.42 -2.81
CA PRO A 273 28.79 20.42 -1.81
C PRO A 273 28.40 21.85 -2.19
N ASN A 274 28.36 22.16 -3.48
CA ASN A 274 28.02 23.50 -3.98
C ASN A 274 26.51 23.73 -4.15
N LEU A 275 25.68 22.70 -3.95
CA LEU A 275 24.22 22.75 -4.18
C LEU A 275 23.42 22.39 -2.93
N CYS A 276 24.03 21.76 -1.91
CA CYS A 276 23.32 21.24 -0.75
C CYS A 276 22.62 22.34 0.09
N ASP A 277 23.19 23.55 0.12
CA ASP A 277 22.58 24.70 0.77
C ASP A 277 21.32 25.20 0.05
N ASP A 278 21.11 24.85 -1.22
CA ASP A 278 19.94 25.29 -2.00
C ASP A 278 18.81 24.24 -2.05
N VAL A 279 18.82 23.24 -1.15
CA VAL A 279 17.86 22.12 -1.16
C VAL A 279 16.82 22.22 -0.06
N LEU A 280 15.53 22.29 -0.43
CA LEU A 280 14.42 22.04 0.49
C LEU A 280 14.16 20.54 0.61
N THR A 281 14.28 19.98 1.80
CA THR A 281 13.90 18.59 2.08
C THR A 281 12.49 18.53 2.67
N ILE A 282 11.64 17.72 2.05
CA ILE A 282 10.29 17.44 2.52
C ILE A 282 10.18 15.94 2.76
N LYS A 283 9.76 15.54 3.95
CA LYS A 283 9.46 14.15 4.33
C LYS A 283 7.96 13.95 4.53
N PRO A 284 7.24 13.48 3.49
CA PRO A 284 5.85 13.04 3.60
C PRO A 284 5.75 11.76 4.44
N SER A 285 5.28 11.87 5.69
CA SER A 285 5.08 10.71 6.55
C SER A 285 4.22 11.07 7.77
N ALA A 286 3.07 10.41 7.92
CA ALA A 286 2.18 10.59 9.05
C ALA A 286 2.67 9.90 10.35
N GLN A 287 3.56 8.90 10.25
CA GLN A 287 4.04 8.12 11.41
C GLN A 287 4.75 8.98 12.48
N PHE A 288 5.25 10.17 12.11
CA PHE A 288 5.93 11.08 13.05
C PHE A 288 5.00 12.14 13.66
N PHE A 289 3.71 12.11 13.32
CA PHE A 289 2.72 13.06 13.80
C PHE A 289 1.80 12.37 14.81
N HIS A 290 2.18 12.40 16.08
CA HIS A 290 1.31 11.96 17.20
C HIS A 290 0.09 12.89 17.35
N ARG A 291 -0.92 12.48 18.14
CA ARG A 291 -2.22 13.19 18.31
C ARG A 291 -2.09 14.69 18.59
N SER A 292 -1.05 15.11 19.32
CA SER A 292 -0.76 16.52 19.60
C SER A 292 -0.16 17.26 18.41
N ALA A 293 0.74 16.62 17.64
CA ALA A 293 1.37 17.22 16.46
C ALA A 293 0.37 17.43 15.32
N LEU A 294 -0.56 16.49 15.10
CA LEU A 294 -1.64 16.64 14.13
C LEU A 294 -2.61 17.78 14.48
N LYS A 295 -2.78 18.10 15.77
CA LYS A 295 -3.58 19.24 16.24
C LYS A 295 -2.88 20.59 16.05
N VAL A 296 -1.54 20.62 16.04
CA VAL A 296 -0.73 21.84 15.90
C VAL A 296 -0.50 22.20 14.43
N GLY A 297 -0.53 21.22 13.53
CA GLY A 297 -0.54 21.43 12.08
C GLY A 297 -0.14 20.18 11.29
N GLU A 298 -0.51 20.16 10.02
CA GLU A 298 -0.19 19.05 9.09
C GLU A 298 1.24 19.12 8.53
N VAL A 299 2.00 20.14 8.96
CA VAL A 299 3.37 20.45 8.54
C VAL A 299 4.21 20.75 9.77
N LEU A 300 5.33 20.04 9.93
CA LEU A 300 6.30 20.25 10.99
C LEU A 300 7.61 20.76 10.39
N GLN A 301 8.12 21.88 10.89
CA GLN A 301 9.45 22.37 10.56
C GLN A 301 10.47 21.80 11.55
N GLU A 302 11.41 20.97 11.07
CA GLU A 302 12.52 20.45 11.90
C GLU A 302 13.75 21.36 11.81
N SER A 303 13.95 22.02 10.68
CA SER A 303 14.99 23.03 10.46
C SER A 303 14.57 24.02 9.38
N ASP A 304 15.38 25.03 9.06
CA ASP A 304 15.09 26.01 8.01
C ASP A 304 14.73 25.37 6.65
N LYS A 305 15.32 24.21 6.34
CA LYS A 305 15.20 23.51 5.05
C LYS A 305 14.73 22.05 5.17
N TYR A 306 14.28 21.62 6.34
CA TYR A 306 13.74 20.27 6.54
C TYR A 306 12.34 20.33 7.13
N PHE A 307 11.38 19.80 6.38
CA PHE A 307 9.97 19.78 6.75
C PHE A 307 9.46 18.35 6.72
N ARG A 308 8.60 18.02 7.68
CA ARG A 308 7.74 16.86 7.57
C ARG A 308 6.36 17.33 7.19
N VAL A 309 5.69 16.56 6.35
CA VAL A 309 4.28 16.77 6.01
C VAL A 309 3.54 15.49 6.33
N ALA A 310 2.45 15.58 7.05
CA ALA A 310 1.62 14.42 7.34
C ALA A 310 1.05 13.89 6.02
N TYR A 311 1.45 12.67 5.64
CA TYR A 311 0.97 11.96 4.45
C TYR A 311 0.96 10.47 4.78
N SER A 312 -0.13 9.78 4.43
CA SER A 312 -0.29 8.35 4.68
C SER A 312 -0.89 7.62 3.49
N SER A 313 -0.35 6.45 3.20
CA SER A 313 -0.91 5.44 2.30
C SER A 313 -1.75 4.37 3.03
N HIS A 314 -1.85 4.46 4.36
CA HIS A 314 -2.67 3.59 5.22
C HIS A 314 -3.75 4.41 5.92
N ALA A 315 -4.88 3.77 6.21
CA ALA A 315 -5.98 4.38 6.93
C ALA A 315 -5.57 4.80 8.36
N SER A 316 -6.03 5.98 8.78
CA SER A 316 -6.04 6.43 10.19
C SER A 316 -7.07 5.64 11.00
N LEU A 317 -7.00 5.72 12.34
CA LEU A 317 -7.96 5.03 13.21
C LEU A 317 -9.42 5.40 12.92
N SER A 318 -9.70 6.68 12.64
CA SER A 318 -11.06 7.11 12.25
C SER A 318 -11.51 6.53 10.90
N GLU A 319 -10.62 6.53 9.90
CA GLU A 319 -10.91 5.91 8.59
C GLU A 319 -11.13 4.39 8.74
N LEU A 320 -10.41 3.70 9.64
CA LEU A 320 -10.63 2.28 9.95
C LEU A 320 -12.02 2.05 10.56
N VAL A 321 -12.43 2.84 11.54
CA VAL A 321 -13.76 2.73 12.16
C VAL A 321 -14.86 3.02 11.14
N GLU A 322 -14.70 4.04 10.30
CA GLU A 322 -15.66 4.31 9.22
C GLU A 322 -15.78 3.14 8.23
N PHE A 323 -14.65 2.52 7.88
CA PHE A 323 -14.60 1.37 6.99
C PHE A 323 -15.32 0.15 7.62
N ILE A 324 -15.06 -0.14 8.88
CA ILE A 324 -15.73 -1.21 9.62
C ILE A 324 -17.23 -0.93 9.75
N ALA A 325 -17.61 0.29 10.12
CA ALA A 325 -19.01 0.68 10.29
C ALA A 325 -19.80 0.65 8.98
N TYR A 326 -19.13 0.90 7.85
CA TYR A 326 -19.71 0.76 6.52
C TYR A 326 -19.96 -0.71 6.16
N LEU A 327 -18.97 -1.57 6.39
CA LEU A 327 -18.99 -2.98 5.98
C LEU A 327 -19.73 -3.92 6.92
N LYS A 328 -19.79 -3.60 8.22
CA LYS A 328 -20.42 -4.39 9.28
C LYS A 328 -20.07 -5.88 9.22
N PRO A 329 -18.76 -6.24 9.19
CA PRO A 329 -18.35 -7.64 9.16
C PRO A 329 -18.73 -8.36 10.46
N HIS A 330 -18.92 -9.69 10.41
CA HIS A 330 -19.16 -10.46 11.64
C HIS A 330 -17.89 -10.64 12.50
N ASN A 331 -16.74 -10.85 11.85
CA ASN A 331 -15.45 -11.01 12.51
C ASN A 331 -14.42 -10.05 11.89
N ILE A 332 -13.49 -9.57 12.72
CA ILE A 332 -12.40 -8.71 12.29
C ILE A 332 -11.09 -9.30 12.80
N TYR A 333 -10.12 -9.46 11.91
CA TYR A 333 -8.79 -9.98 12.21
C TYR A 333 -7.73 -8.93 11.85
N PRO A 334 -6.98 -8.40 12.83
CA PRO A 334 -5.91 -7.46 12.55
C PRO A 334 -4.76 -8.16 11.81
N SER A 335 -4.37 -7.61 10.66
CA SER A 335 -3.26 -8.12 9.86
C SER A 335 -1.91 -7.53 10.26
N VAL A 336 -1.91 -6.47 11.09
CA VAL A 336 -0.70 -5.81 11.61
C VAL A 336 -0.81 -5.66 13.13
N ILE A 337 0.10 -6.30 13.86
CA ILE A 337 0.23 -6.17 15.31
C ILE A 337 1.62 -5.61 15.60
N SER A 338 1.68 -4.49 16.35
CA SER A 338 2.92 -3.75 16.58
C SER A 338 3.53 -4.07 17.95
N GLY A 339 4.85 -4.29 17.99
CA GLY A 339 5.57 -4.53 19.25
C GLY A 339 5.05 -5.73 20.01
N ASP A 340 4.80 -5.54 21.31
CA ASP A 340 4.30 -6.57 22.23
C ASP A 340 2.76 -6.60 22.33
N GLN A 341 2.05 -5.88 21.44
CA GLN A 341 0.60 -5.86 21.45
C GLN A 341 0.01 -7.24 21.08
N THR A 342 -1.21 -7.47 21.52
CA THR A 342 -2.06 -8.61 21.13
C THR A 342 -3.09 -8.17 20.09
N ALA A 343 -3.70 -9.14 19.40
CA ALA A 343 -4.79 -8.86 18.46
C ALA A 343 -6.00 -8.24 19.20
N GLU A 344 -6.26 -8.70 20.43
CA GLU A 344 -7.32 -8.20 21.30
C GLU A 344 -7.10 -6.73 21.66
N GLU A 345 -5.87 -6.33 22.01
CA GLU A 345 -5.55 -4.93 22.32
C GLU A 345 -5.74 -4.00 21.11
N VAL A 346 -5.34 -4.44 19.91
CA VAL A 346 -5.59 -3.68 18.67
C VAL A 346 -7.09 -3.49 18.43
N MET A 347 -7.89 -4.54 18.63
CA MET A 347 -9.34 -4.46 18.48
C MET A 347 -10.00 -3.61 19.58
N GLN A 348 -9.46 -3.61 20.80
CA GLN A 348 -9.91 -2.74 21.89
C GLN A 348 -9.69 -1.26 21.56
N GLU A 349 -8.54 -0.88 21.00
CA GLU A 349 -8.27 0.49 20.56
C GLU A 349 -9.31 0.97 19.52
N ILE A 350 -9.60 0.14 18.52
CA ILE A 350 -10.62 0.41 17.49
C ILE A 350 -12.00 0.58 18.12
N SER A 351 -12.40 -0.36 18.98
CA SER A 351 -13.72 -0.38 19.61
C SER A 351 -13.91 0.79 20.57
N MET A 352 -12.90 1.09 21.39
CA MET A 352 -12.93 2.22 22.33
C MET A 352 -13.10 3.54 21.59
N TYR A 353 -12.36 3.76 20.51
CA TYR A 353 -12.50 4.98 19.71
C TYR A 353 -13.91 5.07 19.09
N ALA A 354 -14.42 3.98 18.49
CA ALA A 354 -15.74 3.97 17.89
C ALA A 354 -16.86 4.29 18.89
N ILE A 355 -16.81 3.72 20.09
CA ILE A 355 -17.82 3.95 21.13
C ILE A 355 -17.71 5.38 21.67
N CYS A 356 -16.52 5.79 22.10
CA CYS A 356 -16.33 7.04 22.84
C CYS A 356 -16.45 8.28 21.95
N GLU A 357 -15.97 8.21 20.71
CA GLU A 357 -15.83 9.39 19.84
C GLU A 357 -16.83 9.41 18.69
N MET A 358 -17.34 8.25 18.27
CA MET A 358 -18.29 8.15 17.15
C MET A 358 -19.68 7.64 17.56
N GLY A 359 -19.87 7.16 18.79
CA GLY A 359 -21.14 6.59 19.24
C GLY A 359 -21.55 5.31 18.49
N LEU A 360 -20.56 4.58 17.96
CA LEU A 360 -20.75 3.37 17.16
C LEU A 360 -20.40 2.13 18.00
N GLN A 361 -21.23 1.10 17.89
CA GLN A 361 -20.92 -0.23 18.39
C GLN A 361 -20.45 -1.07 17.19
N ILE A 362 -19.17 -1.43 17.20
CA ILE A 362 -18.50 -2.23 16.17
C ILE A 362 -17.87 -3.47 16.79
#